data_AF-A0AAV1K098-F1
#
_entry.id   AF-A0AAV1K098-F1
#
_cell.length_a   1.000
_cell.length_b   1.000
_cell.length_c   1.000
_cell.angle_alpha   90.00
_cell.angle_beta   90.00
_cell.angle_gamma   90.00
#
_symmetry.space_group_name_H-M   'P 1'
#
loop_
_entity.id
_entity.type
_entity.pdbx_description
1 polymer ?
#
loop_
_entity_poly.entity_id
_entity_poly.type
_entity_poly.pdbx_seq_one_letter_code
_entity_poly.pdbx_strand_id
1 'polypeptide(L)'
;MQNKNITSSIAEEDFRVKEKYRRRARNSHEEHVVLQVSPKLWSALTTAGKIHVDLQKVYVEDQSPLVQCTRCLGFGHGRRNCESKESEICIVEGIT
;
A
#
# COMPACT_ATOMS: atom_id res chain seq x y z
N MET A 1 -23.78 8.07 7.81
CA MET A 1 -22.32 7.88 7.66
C MET A 1 -22.08 6.64 6.81
N GLN A 2 -21.21 6.78 5.82
CA GLN A 2 -20.75 5.67 4.98
C GLN A 2 -19.80 4.78 5.79
N ASN A 3 -19.68 3.49 5.43
CA ASN A 3 -18.74 2.53 6.02
C ASN A 3 -18.86 2.33 7.54
N LYS A 4 -20.07 2.48 8.11
CA LYS A 4 -20.30 2.30 9.56
C LYS A 4 -19.75 0.97 10.09
N ASN A 5 -19.85 -0.10 9.31
CA ASN A 5 -19.36 -1.43 9.66
C ASN A 5 -17.83 -1.52 9.80
N ILE A 6 -17.09 -0.58 9.22
CA ILE A 6 -15.62 -0.54 9.24
C ILE A 6 -15.15 0.41 10.35
N THR A 7 -15.84 1.53 10.52
CA THR A 7 -15.40 2.62 11.41
C THR A 7 -15.99 2.55 12.82
N SER A 8 -17.06 1.77 13.06
CA SER A 8 -17.75 1.74 14.37
C SER A 8 -16.89 1.23 15.52
N SER A 9 -15.91 0.38 15.23
CA SER A 9 -15.08 -0.29 16.23
C SER A 9 -13.75 0.45 16.50
N ILE A 10 -13.53 1.61 15.88
CA ILE A 10 -12.29 2.36 15.94
C ILE A 10 -12.51 3.59 16.83
N ALA A 11 -11.71 3.72 17.89
CA ALA A 11 -11.72 4.89 18.74
C ALA A 11 -11.26 6.14 17.98
N GLU A 12 -11.74 7.32 18.35
CA GLU A 12 -11.39 8.58 17.66
C GLU A 12 -9.88 8.85 17.65
N GLU A 13 -9.16 8.46 18.71
CA GLU A 13 -7.70 8.59 18.82
C GLU A 13 -6.91 7.78 17.77
N ASP A 14 -7.49 6.67 17.34
CA ASP A 14 -6.96 5.76 16.32
C ASP A 14 -7.43 6.16 14.93
N PHE A 15 -8.36 7.11 14.79
CA PHE A 15 -8.82 7.61 13.49
C PHE A 15 -7.86 8.68 12.93
N ARG A 16 -6.63 8.26 12.62
CA ARG A 16 -5.61 9.12 12.02
C ARG A 16 -5.51 8.83 10.53
N VAL A 17 -5.74 9.84 9.71
CA VAL A 17 -5.65 9.74 8.24
C VAL A 17 -4.89 10.97 7.72
N LYS A 18 -3.90 10.73 6.87
CA LYS A 18 -3.15 11.76 6.17
C LYS A 18 -2.97 11.36 4.72
N GLU A 19 -3.39 12.21 3.79
CA GLU A 19 -3.12 12.00 2.37
C GLU A 19 -1.61 12.10 2.09
N LYS A 20 -1.04 11.10 1.43
CA LYS A 20 0.37 11.10 1.02
C LYS A 20 0.53 11.68 -0.37
N TYR A 21 -0.18 11.12 -1.34
CA TYR A 21 -0.16 11.57 -2.73
C TYR A 21 -1.34 10.97 -3.50
N ARG A 22 -1.60 11.57 -4.67
CA ARG A 22 -2.54 11.04 -5.67
C ARG A 22 -1.78 10.68 -6.94
N ARG A 23 -2.22 9.64 -7.62
CA ARG A 23 -1.77 9.30 -8.97
C ARG A 23 -2.97 9.28 -9.89
N ARG A 24 -2.84 9.88 -11.06
CA ARG A 24 -3.87 9.77 -12.10
C ARG A 24 -4.04 8.31 -12.48
N ALA A 25 -5.28 7.85 -12.52
CA ALA A 25 -5.59 6.56 -13.08
C ALA A 25 -5.48 6.61 -14.61
N ARG A 26 -5.65 5.46 -15.26
CA ARG A 26 -5.71 5.39 -16.73
C ARG A 26 -6.93 6.15 -17.27
N ASN A 27 -8.03 6.15 -16.53
CA ASN A 27 -9.19 6.98 -16.79
C ASN A 27 -8.92 8.40 -16.27
N SER A 28 -9.13 9.42 -17.12
CA SER A 28 -8.90 10.84 -16.77
C SER A 28 -9.83 11.37 -15.67
N HIS A 29 -10.92 10.66 -15.38
CA HIS A 29 -11.88 11.01 -14.33
C HIS A 29 -11.63 10.29 -13.00
N GLU A 30 -10.59 9.45 -12.92
CA GLU A 30 -10.27 8.65 -11.74
C GLU A 30 -8.85 8.93 -11.23
N GLU A 31 -8.66 8.79 -9.93
CA GLU A 31 -7.38 8.94 -9.26
C GLU A 31 -7.17 7.81 -8.24
N HIS A 32 -5.94 7.32 -8.14
CA HIS A 32 -5.49 6.47 -7.05
C HIS A 32 -5.00 7.36 -5.90
N VAL A 33 -5.69 7.32 -4.76
CA VAL A 33 -5.34 8.11 -3.57
C VAL A 33 -4.60 7.21 -2.58
N VAL A 34 -3.42 7.62 -2.15
CA VAL A 34 -2.65 6.91 -1.12
C VAL A 34 -2.76 7.64 0.20
N LEU A 35 -3.28 6.92 1.20
CA LEU A 35 -3.50 7.44 2.55
C LEU A 35 -2.52 6.78 3.52
N GLN A 36 -1.90 7.58 4.36
CA GLN A 36 -1.25 7.12 5.58
C GLN A 36 -2.29 7.09 6.69
N VAL A 37 -2.50 5.92 7.28
CA VAL A 37 -3.50 5.71 8.32
C VAL A 37 -2.88 5.06 9.56
N SER A 38 -3.61 5.04 10.69
CA SER A 38 -3.21 4.25 11.86
C SER A 38 -3.23 2.74 11.57
N PRO A 39 -2.44 1.91 12.29
CA PRO A 39 -2.43 0.46 12.07
C PRO A 39 -3.80 -0.23 12.23
N LYS A 40 -4.62 0.20 13.21
CA LYS A 40 -5.95 -0.36 13.41
C LYS A 40 -6.89 -0.02 12.25
N LEU A 41 -6.85 1.23 11.79
CA LEU A 41 -7.65 1.66 10.63
C LEU A 41 -7.16 0.98 9.34
N TRP A 42 -5.85 0.84 9.16
CA TRP A 42 -5.27 0.09 8.04
C TRP A 42 -5.83 -1.35 8.01
N SER A 43 -5.74 -2.07 9.11
CA SER A 43 -6.22 -3.47 9.22
C SER A 43 -7.71 -3.59 8.91
N ALA A 44 -8.54 -2.68 9.45
CA ALA A 44 -9.97 -2.67 9.18
C ALA A 44 -10.28 -2.40 7.70
N LEU A 45 -9.57 -1.47 7.07
CA LEU A 45 -9.75 -1.09 5.68
C LEU A 45 -9.29 -2.20 4.71
N THR A 46 -8.12 -2.80 4.94
CA THR A 46 -7.59 -3.89 4.10
C THR A 46 -8.40 -5.18 4.26
N THR A 47 -8.86 -5.49 5.48
CA THR A 47 -9.76 -6.63 5.74
C THR A 47 -11.10 -6.47 5.02
N ALA A 48 -11.65 -5.24 4.99
CA ALA A 48 -12.88 -4.97 4.26
C ALA A 48 -12.69 -5.03 2.73
N GLY A 49 -11.50 -4.67 2.23
CA GLY A 49 -11.09 -4.70 0.82
C GLY A 49 -11.83 -3.71 -0.10
N LYS A 50 -12.99 -3.19 0.31
CA LYS A 50 -13.77 -2.19 -0.42
C LYS A 50 -14.45 -1.22 0.54
N ILE A 51 -14.45 0.05 0.18
CA ILE A 51 -15.12 1.12 0.92
C ILE A 51 -16.06 1.90 0.01
N HIS A 52 -17.05 2.55 0.60
CA HIS A 52 -17.93 3.48 -0.11
C HIS A 52 -17.39 4.89 0.07
N VAL A 53 -17.14 5.59 -1.03
CA VAL A 53 -16.77 7.00 -1.07
C VAL A 53 -17.82 7.68 -1.93
N ASP A 54 -18.64 8.53 -1.31
CA ASP A 54 -19.81 9.13 -1.96
C ASP A 54 -20.73 8.05 -2.57
N LEU A 55 -21.02 8.11 -3.87
CA LEU A 55 -21.86 7.12 -4.56
C LEU A 55 -21.09 5.89 -5.05
N GLN A 56 -19.75 5.89 -4.94
CA GLN A 56 -18.89 4.87 -5.54
C GLN A 56 -18.36 3.88 -4.51
N LYS A 57 -18.21 2.63 -4.94
CA LYS A 57 -17.50 1.59 -4.18
C LYS A 57 -16.06 1.51 -4.70
N VAL A 58 -15.10 1.88 -3.87
CA VAL A 58 -13.68 1.96 -4.19
C VAL A 58 -12.95 0.78 -3.54
N TYR A 59 -12.00 0.21 -4.26
CA TYR A 59 -11.14 -0.86 -3.76
C TYR A 59 -10.07 -0.29 -2.84
N VAL A 60 -9.80 -1.00 -1.75
CA VAL A 60 -8.70 -0.67 -0.84
C VAL A 60 -7.69 -1.79 -0.87
N GLU A 61 -6.44 -1.41 -1.10
CA GLU A 61 -5.31 -2.32 -1.13
C GLU A 61 -4.20 -1.77 -0.26
N ASP A 62 -3.34 -2.66 0.23
CA ASP A 62 -2.14 -2.25 0.91
C ASP A 62 -1.16 -1.58 -0.08
N GLN A 63 -0.59 -0.46 0.34
CA GLN A 63 0.42 0.28 -0.41
C GLN A 63 1.70 0.38 0.41
N SER A 64 2.26 -0.78 0.76
CA SER A 64 3.59 -0.86 1.33
C SER A 64 4.65 -0.64 0.25
N PRO A 65 5.55 0.36 0.39
CA PRO A 65 6.64 0.60 -0.57
C PRO A 65 7.79 -0.41 -0.36
N LEU A 66 7.47 -1.70 -0.34
CA LEU A 66 8.43 -2.79 -0.29
C LEU A 66 9.07 -2.94 -1.67
N VAL A 67 10.14 -2.19 -1.89
CA VAL A 67 10.99 -2.33 -3.07
C VAL A 67 12.11 -3.32 -2.74
N GLN A 68 12.13 -4.45 -3.43
CA GLN A 68 13.27 -5.37 -3.40
C GLN A 68 14.32 -4.93 -4.42
N CYS A 69 15.56 -4.79 -3.98
CA CYS A 69 16.68 -4.49 -4.84
C CYS A 69 17.01 -5.70 -5.71
N THR A 70 16.98 -5.54 -7.03
CA THR A 70 17.33 -6.63 -7.96
C THR A 70 18.84 -6.89 -8.06
N ARG A 71 19.69 -6.20 -7.28
CA ARG A 71 21.15 -6.41 -7.26
C ARG A 71 21.58 -7.21 -6.03
N CYS A 72 21.23 -6.74 -4.84
CA CYS A 72 21.62 -7.38 -3.58
C CYS A 72 20.49 -8.17 -2.90
N LEU A 73 19.30 -8.24 -3.53
CA LEU A 73 18.09 -8.89 -3.02
C LEU A 73 17.54 -8.35 -1.68
N GLY A 74 18.18 -7.34 -1.08
CA GLY A 74 17.68 -6.63 0.11
C GLY A 74 16.48 -5.72 -0.18
N PHE A 75 15.79 -5.28 0.88
CA PHE A 75 14.62 -4.42 0.78
C PHE A 75 14.94 -2.93 1.06
N GLY A 76 14.02 -2.04 0.71
CA GLY A 76 14.07 -0.61 1.06
C GLY A 76 14.83 0.29 0.09
N HIS A 77 15.41 -0.28 -0.98
CA HIS A 77 16.04 0.48 -2.04
C HIS A 77 15.91 -0.23 -3.39
N GLY A 78 15.94 0.55 -4.48
CA GLY A 78 16.01 0.02 -5.84
C GLY A 78 17.46 -0.14 -6.31
N ARG A 79 17.67 -0.87 -7.41
CA ARG A 79 19.00 -1.12 -8.03
C ARG A 79 19.83 0.14 -8.25
N ARG A 80 19.20 1.29 -8.55
CA ARG A 80 19.90 2.57 -8.79
C ARG A 80 20.59 3.14 -7.55
N ASN A 81 20.07 2.84 -6.36
CA ASN A 81 20.56 3.35 -5.08
C ASN A 81 21.28 2.26 -4.28
N CYS A 82 21.73 1.19 -4.95
CA CYS A 82 22.38 0.06 -4.31
C CYS A 82 23.89 0.30 -4.22
N GLU A 83 24.41 0.29 -2.99
CA GLU A 83 25.83 0.46 -2.70
C GLU A 83 26.66 -0.80 -2.97
N SER A 84 26.00 -1.97 -3.08
CA SER A 84 26.66 -3.23 -3.47
C SER A 84 27.25 -3.08 -4.87
N LYS A 85 28.56 -3.29 -4.99
CA LYS A 85 29.31 -3.25 -6.26
C LYS A 85 29.27 -4.57 -7.02
N GLU A 86 28.94 -5.66 -6.34
CA GLU A 86 28.83 -6.99 -6.93
C GLU A 86 27.37 -7.37 -7.12
N SER A 87 27.05 -7.86 -8.31
CA SER A 87 25.86 -8.67 -8.54
C SER A 87 26.22 -10.09 -8.12
N GLU A 88 26.02 -10.41 -6.84
CA GLU A 88 26.07 -11.80 -6.41
C GLU A 88 25.00 -12.56 -7.19
N ILE A 89 25.48 -13.51 -7.99
CA ILE A 89 24.71 -14.30 -8.95
C ILE A 89 23.59 -15.02 -8.18
N CYS A 90 22.35 -14.87 -8.64
CA CYS A 90 21.22 -15.61 -8.10
C CYS A 90 21.46 -17.12 -8.30
N ILE A 91 21.67 -17.88 -7.23
CA ILE A 91 21.55 -19.34 -7.29
C ILE A 91 20.06 -19.66 -7.40
N VAL A 92 19.61 -20.00 -8.60
CA VAL A 92 18.33 -20.68 -8.82
C VAL A 92 18.57 -22.17 -8.68
N GLU A 93 18.45 -22.72 -7.46
CA GLU A 93 18.18 -24.15 -7.34
C GLU A 93 16.70 -24.35 -7.68
N GLY A 94 16.46 -24.90 -8.87
CA GLY A 94 15.13 -25.28 -9.31
C GLY A 94 14.57 -26.33 -8.35
N ILE A 95 13.48 -26.00 -7.68
CA ILE A 95 12.64 -27.01 -7.03
C ILE A 95 12.03 -27.82 -8.18
N THR A 96 12.55 -29.03 -8.37
CA THR A 96 11.94 -30.07 -9.19
C THR A 96 10.83 -30.74 -8.40
#